data_AF-A0A2K5ULK3-F1
#
_entry.id   AF-A0A2K5ULK3-F1
#
_cell.length_a   1.000
_cell.length_b   1.000
_cell.length_c   1.000
_cell.angle_alpha   90.00
_cell.angle_beta   90.00
_cell.angle_gamma   90.00
#
_symmetry.space_group_name_H-M   'P 1'
#
loop_
_entity.id
_entity.type
_entity.pdbx_description
1 polymer ?
#
loop_
_entity_poly.entity_id
_entity_poly.type
_entity_poly.pdbx_seq_one_letter_code
_entity_poly.pdbx_strand_id
1 'polypeptide(L)'
;MAPSRNGMILKPHFHKDWQRRVATWFNQPARKIRRRKARQAKARRIAPRPASGPIRPIVRCPTVRYHTKVRAGRGFSLEELRVAGVHKKGDSSAEELKLATQLTGPVMPIRNVYKKEKARVITEEEKNFKAFASLRMARANARLFGIRAKRAKEAAEQDVEKKK
;
A
#
# COMPACT_ATOMS: atom_id res chain seq x y z
N MET A 1 34.58 6.26 -29.14
CA MET A 1 34.63 7.67 -29.57
C MET A 1 35.27 8.46 -28.46
N ALA A 2 36.32 9.24 -28.77
CA ALA A 2 36.86 10.17 -27.79
C ALA A 2 35.80 11.25 -27.47
N PRO A 3 35.67 11.67 -26.21
CA PRO A 3 34.75 12.76 -25.85
C PRO A 3 35.13 14.05 -26.59
N SER A 4 34.13 14.83 -26.99
CA SER A 4 34.31 16.18 -27.58
C SER A 4 34.28 17.26 -26.49
N ARG A 5 34.33 18.55 -26.87
CA ARG A 5 34.53 19.75 -26.03
C ARG A 5 33.91 19.66 -24.64
N ASN A 6 32.59 19.74 -24.53
CA ASN A 6 31.88 19.60 -23.27
C ASN A 6 30.65 18.72 -23.48
N GLY A 7 30.59 17.62 -22.74
CA GLY A 7 29.50 16.64 -22.83
C GLY A 7 29.45 15.79 -21.58
N MET A 8 28.29 15.19 -21.32
CA MET A 8 28.09 14.35 -20.15
C MET A 8 28.94 13.08 -20.23
N ILE A 9 29.57 12.70 -19.12
CA ILE A 9 30.24 11.41 -19.00
C ILE A 9 29.17 10.31 -18.91
N LEU A 10 28.94 9.62 -20.03
CA LEU A 10 27.97 8.54 -20.13
C LEU A 10 28.59 7.21 -19.69
N LYS A 11 27.80 6.37 -19.03
CA LYS A 11 28.13 4.95 -18.75
C LYS A 11 27.14 4.04 -19.48
N PRO A 12 27.25 3.89 -20.83
CA PRO A 12 26.33 3.05 -21.60
C PRO A 12 26.58 1.57 -21.29
N HIS A 13 25.55 0.84 -20.88
CA HIS A 13 25.68 -0.59 -20.52
C HIS A 13 25.50 -1.51 -21.75
N PHE A 14 26.17 -1.18 -22.86
CA PHE A 14 26.12 -1.92 -24.13
C PHE A 14 27.42 -2.73 -24.40
N HIS A 15 28.20 -3.02 -23.36
CA HIS A 15 29.51 -3.70 -23.45
C HIS A 15 29.44 -5.23 -23.55
N LYS A 16 28.27 -5.82 -23.31
CA LYS A 16 28.02 -7.26 -23.49
C LYS A 16 27.33 -7.49 -24.83
N ASP A 17 27.26 -8.74 -25.27
CA ASP A 17 26.42 -9.13 -26.42
C ASP A 17 24.93 -8.93 -26.10
N TRP A 18 24.47 -7.68 -26.29
CA TRP A 18 23.10 -7.24 -26.05
C TRP A 18 22.24 -7.47 -27.29
N GLN A 19 22.84 -7.46 -28.49
CA GLN A 19 22.14 -7.64 -29.78
C GLN A 19 21.48 -9.02 -29.85
N ARG A 20 22.14 -10.07 -29.33
CA ARG A 20 21.53 -11.41 -29.21
C ARG A 20 20.29 -11.47 -28.31
N ARG A 21 20.12 -10.53 -27.38
CA ARG A 21 19.04 -10.52 -26.37
C ARG A 21 18.05 -9.37 -26.56
N VAL A 22 17.87 -8.92 -27.80
CA VAL A 22 16.90 -7.88 -28.14
C VAL A 22 15.48 -8.47 -28.14
N ALA A 23 14.70 -8.15 -27.11
CA ALA A 23 13.29 -8.47 -27.06
C ALA A 23 12.47 -7.45 -27.86
N THR A 24 12.00 -7.83 -29.05
CA THR A 24 11.06 -7.01 -29.84
C THR A 24 9.62 -7.18 -29.33
N TRP A 25 8.81 -6.13 -29.51
CA TRP A 25 7.43 -6.08 -29.00
C TRP A 25 6.36 -6.13 -30.11
N PHE A 26 6.70 -6.63 -31.30
CA PHE A 26 5.74 -6.78 -32.42
C PHE A 26 4.56 -7.70 -32.08
N ASN A 27 4.75 -8.63 -31.14
CA ASN A 27 3.70 -9.54 -30.66
C ASN A 27 2.73 -8.91 -29.64
N GLN A 28 2.92 -7.64 -29.25
CA GLN A 28 2.09 -6.96 -28.25
C GLN A 28 0.58 -6.94 -28.62
N PRO A 29 0.15 -6.54 -29.84
CA PRO A 29 -1.27 -6.56 -30.22
C PRO A 29 -1.87 -7.97 -30.20
N ALA A 30 -1.16 -8.96 -30.76
CA ALA A 30 -1.60 -10.36 -30.73
C ALA A 30 -1.78 -10.88 -29.29
N ARG A 31 -0.84 -10.55 -28.39
CA ARG A 31 -0.92 -10.89 -26.96
C ARG A 31 -2.11 -10.22 -26.27
N LYS A 32 -2.45 -8.97 -26.62
CA LYS A 32 -3.64 -8.26 -26.11
C LYS A 32 -4.93 -8.96 -26.53
N ILE A 33 -5.06 -9.31 -27.82
CA ILE A 33 -6.22 -10.04 -28.35
C ILE A 33 -6.36 -11.40 -27.67
N ARG A 34 -5.27 -12.18 -27.58
CA ARG A 34 -5.25 -13.48 -26.91
C ARG A 34 -5.71 -13.39 -25.45
N ARG A 35 -5.18 -12.43 -24.69
CA ARG A 35 -5.58 -12.19 -23.29
C ARG A 35 -7.06 -11.77 -23.18
N ARG A 36 -7.60 -11.01 -24.14
CA ARG A 36 -9.02 -10.62 -24.18
C ARG A 36 -9.93 -11.83 -24.41
N LYS A 37 -9.64 -12.64 -25.43
CA LYS A 37 -10.40 -13.88 -25.72
C LYS A 37 -10.40 -14.83 -24.52
N ALA A 38 -9.25 -15.05 -23.89
CA ALA A 38 -9.14 -15.87 -22.69
C ALA A 38 -9.97 -15.33 -21.51
N ARG A 39 -9.97 -14.00 -21.31
CA ARG A 39 -10.82 -13.35 -20.29
C ARG A 39 -12.31 -13.55 -20.58
N GLN A 40 -12.75 -13.40 -21.83
CA GLN A 40 -14.14 -13.62 -22.25
C GLN A 40 -14.57 -15.08 -22.07
N ALA A 41 -13.73 -16.04 -22.47
CA ALA A 41 -13.99 -17.47 -22.28
C ALA A 41 -14.12 -17.83 -20.80
N LYS A 42 -13.23 -17.31 -19.94
CA LYS A 42 -13.31 -17.49 -18.49
C LYS A 42 -14.62 -16.91 -17.92
N ALA A 43 -15.01 -15.72 -18.35
CA ALA A 43 -16.23 -15.05 -17.86
C ALA A 43 -17.49 -15.86 -18.19
N ARG A 44 -17.62 -16.35 -19.44
CA ARG A 44 -18.73 -17.23 -19.85
C ARG A 44 -18.76 -18.53 -19.05
N ARG A 45 -17.61 -19.15 -18.81
CA ARG A 45 -17.50 -20.42 -18.07
C ARG A 45 -17.98 -20.35 -16.62
N ILE A 46 -17.80 -19.20 -15.95
CA ILE A 46 -18.11 -19.06 -14.51
C ILE A 46 -19.42 -18.34 -14.21
N ALA A 47 -20.19 -17.96 -15.25
CA ALA A 47 -21.49 -17.32 -15.07
C ALA A 47 -22.39 -18.16 -14.13
N PRO A 48 -23.11 -17.53 -13.18
CA PRO A 48 -23.34 -16.09 -12.99
C PRO A 48 -22.26 -15.34 -12.17
N ARG A 49 -21.17 -15.98 -11.76
CA ARG A 49 -20.16 -15.36 -10.86
C ARG A 49 -19.44 -14.17 -11.50
N PRO A 50 -18.99 -13.17 -10.71
CA PRO A 50 -18.22 -12.03 -11.22
C PRO A 50 -16.92 -12.44 -11.94
N ALA A 51 -16.68 -11.87 -13.12
CA ALA A 51 -15.53 -12.21 -13.97
C ALA A 51 -14.17 -11.83 -13.35
N SER A 52 -14.14 -10.81 -12.48
CA SER A 52 -12.94 -10.33 -11.80
C SER A 52 -12.41 -11.29 -10.73
N GLY A 53 -13.21 -12.26 -10.31
CA GLY A 53 -12.91 -13.14 -9.17
C GLY A 53 -13.44 -12.59 -7.84
N PRO A 54 -12.93 -13.11 -6.70
CA PRO A 54 -13.45 -12.79 -5.38
C PRO A 54 -13.14 -11.34 -4.98
N ILE A 55 -13.99 -10.79 -4.10
CA ILE A 55 -13.74 -9.51 -3.46
C ILE A 55 -12.43 -9.54 -2.66
N ARG A 56 -11.73 -8.40 -2.64
CA ARG A 56 -10.44 -8.23 -1.96
C ARG A 56 -10.59 -7.22 -0.82
N PRO A 57 -9.90 -7.43 0.32
CA PRO A 57 -9.96 -6.48 1.42
C PRO A 57 -9.22 -5.18 1.09
N ILE A 58 -9.59 -4.15 1.83
CA ILE A 58 -8.99 -2.81 1.83
C ILE A 58 -7.69 -2.87 2.65
N VAL A 59 -6.54 -2.68 2.01
CA VAL A 59 -5.22 -2.80 2.66
C VAL A 59 -4.39 -1.53 2.47
N ARG A 60 -3.74 -1.06 3.54
CA ARG A 60 -2.76 0.03 3.51
C ARG A 60 -1.42 -0.44 2.96
N CYS A 61 -0.75 0.40 2.16
CA CYS A 61 0.59 0.08 1.67
C CYS A 61 1.63 0.16 2.81
N PRO A 62 2.69 -0.68 2.80
CA PRO A 62 3.53 -0.89 3.98
C PRO A 62 4.57 0.20 4.25
N THR A 63 4.98 1.01 3.26
CA THR A 63 6.08 1.97 3.43
C THR A 63 5.59 3.37 3.76
N VAL A 64 6.42 4.16 4.45
CA VAL A 64 6.17 5.58 4.78
C VAL A 64 5.90 6.43 3.53
N ARG A 65 6.37 6.01 2.35
CA ARG A 65 6.05 6.71 1.09
C ARG A 65 4.60 6.49 0.62
N TYR A 66 4.01 5.35 0.95
CA TYR A 66 2.74 4.91 0.35
C TYR A 66 1.62 4.61 1.36
N HIS A 67 1.86 4.66 2.67
CA HIS A 67 0.85 4.33 3.70
C HIS A 67 -0.44 5.18 3.60
N THR A 68 -0.37 6.37 3.03
CA THR A 68 -1.57 7.20 2.78
C THR A 68 -2.49 6.62 1.71
N LYS A 69 -1.98 5.71 0.86
CA LYS A 69 -2.75 5.03 -0.19
C LYS A 69 -3.31 3.70 0.31
N VAL A 70 -4.50 3.38 -0.17
CA VAL A 70 -5.16 2.08 0.01
C VAL A 70 -5.13 1.31 -1.31
N ARG A 71 -5.06 -0.02 -1.23
CA ARG A 71 -5.12 -0.94 -2.37
C ARG A 71 -5.93 -2.19 -2.06
N ALA A 72 -6.23 -2.97 -3.09
CA ALA A 72 -6.77 -4.32 -2.94
C ALA A 72 -5.71 -5.28 -2.36
N GLY A 73 -6.10 -6.03 -1.33
CA GLY A 73 -5.30 -7.07 -0.69
C GLY A 73 -5.32 -8.42 -1.40
N ARG A 74 -4.69 -9.42 -0.77
CA ARG A 74 -4.68 -10.80 -1.26
C ARG A 74 -5.97 -11.54 -0.93
N GLY A 75 -6.47 -11.42 0.29
CA GLY A 75 -7.67 -12.07 0.84
C GLY A 75 -7.86 -11.62 2.29
N PHE A 76 -9.05 -11.87 2.84
CA PHE A 76 -9.41 -11.48 4.22
C PHE A 76 -8.57 -12.22 5.25
N SER A 77 -8.33 -11.56 6.40
CA SER A 77 -7.72 -12.21 7.55
C SER A 77 -8.70 -13.18 8.22
N LEU A 78 -8.18 -14.17 8.96
CA LEU A 78 -9.04 -15.10 9.70
C LEU A 78 -9.84 -14.40 10.81
N GLU A 79 -9.27 -13.34 11.39
CA GLU A 79 -9.93 -12.52 12.39
C GLU A 79 -11.10 -11.72 11.80
N GLU A 80 -10.90 -11.11 10.63
CA GLU A 80 -11.97 -10.43 9.88
C GLU A 80 -13.12 -11.39 9.56
N LEU A 81 -12.81 -12.62 9.13
CA LEU A 81 -13.82 -13.63 8.82
C LEU A 81 -14.57 -14.11 10.07
N ARG A 82 -13.87 -14.25 11.20
CA ARG A 82 -14.47 -14.61 12.48
C ARG A 82 -15.43 -13.53 12.96
N VAL A 83 -15.00 -12.26 12.94
CA VAL A 83 -15.83 -11.11 13.37
C VAL A 83 -17.04 -10.93 12.45
N ALA A 84 -16.87 -11.15 11.15
CA ALA A 84 -17.97 -11.09 10.18
C ALA A 84 -18.97 -12.25 10.28
N GLY A 85 -18.70 -13.27 11.10
CA GLY A 85 -19.63 -14.39 11.33
C GLY A 85 -19.91 -15.23 10.08
N VAL A 86 -18.97 -15.27 9.13
CA VAL A 86 -19.21 -15.92 7.83
C VAL A 86 -19.09 -17.45 7.96
N HIS A 87 -20.19 -18.11 8.32
CA HIS A 87 -20.42 -19.55 8.13
C HIS A 87 -21.59 -19.76 7.15
N LYS A 88 -21.45 -20.69 6.21
CA LYS A 88 -22.43 -20.85 5.11
C LYS A 88 -23.77 -21.42 5.59
N LYS A 89 -24.89 -20.72 5.33
CA LYS A 89 -26.20 -21.33 5.04
C LYS A 89 -27.22 -20.32 4.49
N GLY A 90 -27.87 -20.67 3.38
CA GLY A 90 -29.00 -19.94 2.78
C GLY A 90 -28.91 -19.87 1.25
N ASP A 91 -30.03 -20.15 0.57
CA ASP A 91 -30.22 -19.98 -0.88
C ASP A 91 -31.09 -18.75 -1.16
N SER A 92 -30.94 -18.17 -2.35
CA SER A 92 -31.68 -16.99 -2.82
C SER A 92 -33.13 -17.30 -3.21
N SER A 93 -33.99 -16.28 -3.18
CA SER A 93 -35.37 -16.38 -3.66
C SER A 93 -35.43 -16.52 -5.19
N ALA A 94 -36.54 -17.04 -5.73
CA ALA A 94 -36.72 -17.23 -7.17
C ALA A 94 -36.69 -15.90 -7.98
N GLU A 95 -37.05 -14.78 -7.35
CA GLU A 95 -36.98 -13.45 -7.96
C GLU A 95 -35.54 -12.97 -8.11
N GLU A 96 -34.69 -13.21 -7.10
CA GLU A 96 -33.26 -12.89 -7.13
C GLU A 96 -32.52 -13.70 -8.20
N LEU A 97 -32.93 -14.97 -8.42
CA LEU A 97 -32.35 -15.82 -9.45
C LEU A 97 -32.57 -15.26 -10.87
N LYS A 98 -33.71 -14.61 -11.12
CA LYS A 98 -34.01 -13.99 -12.43
C LYS A 98 -33.21 -12.71 -12.67
N LEU A 99 -32.88 -11.98 -11.61
CA LEU A 99 -32.12 -10.72 -11.67
C LEU A 99 -30.60 -10.92 -11.64
N ALA A 100 -30.13 -12.14 -11.38
CA ALA A 100 -28.71 -12.46 -11.26
C ALA A 100 -27.96 -12.21 -12.58
N THR A 101 -27.15 -11.15 -12.61
CA THR A 101 -26.31 -10.79 -13.76
C THR A 101 -24.83 -10.82 -13.39
N GLN A 102 -23.98 -11.10 -14.38
CA GLN A 102 -22.53 -11.09 -14.16
C GLN A 102 -22.00 -9.66 -14.06
N LEU A 103 -21.45 -9.31 -12.88
CA LEU A 103 -20.78 -8.03 -12.70
C LEU A 103 -19.50 -7.94 -13.54
N THR A 104 -19.34 -6.83 -14.25
CA THR A 104 -18.11 -6.48 -14.97
C THR A 104 -17.21 -5.58 -14.12
N GLY A 105 -15.89 -5.78 -14.21
CA GLY A 105 -14.92 -5.08 -13.35
C GLY A 105 -14.83 -5.64 -11.93
N PRO A 106 -14.00 -5.03 -11.05
CA PRO A 106 -13.83 -5.47 -9.67
C PRO A 106 -15.13 -5.33 -8.85
N VAL A 107 -15.51 -6.39 -8.15
CA VAL A 107 -16.59 -6.34 -7.14
C VAL A 107 -16.21 -5.36 -6.03
N MET A 108 -17.03 -4.32 -5.83
CA MET A 108 -16.80 -3.23 -4.86
C MET A 108 -15.41 -2.59 -4.98
N PRO A 109 -15.18 -1.74 -6.00
CA PRO A 109 -13.87 -1.16 -6.26
C PRO A 109 -13.42 -0.24 -5.11
N ILE A 110 -12.22 -0.50 -4.61
CA ILE A 110 -11.63 0.27 -3.51
C ILE A 110 -11.22 1.65 -4.01
N ARG A 111 -11.67 2.68 -3.29
CA ARG A 111 -11.38 4.09 -3.58
C ARG A 111 -10.62 4.71 -2.41
N ASN A 112 -9.67 5.59 -2.71
CA ASN A 112 -9.08 6.45 -1.69
C ASN A 112 -10.08 7.58 -1.39
N VAL A 113 -10.67 7.55 -0.21
CA VAL A 113 -11.60 8.57 0.27
C VAL A 113 -10.84 9.50 1.22
N TYR A 114 -11.05 10.81 1.03
CA TYR A 114 -10.54 11.85 1.89
C TYR A 114 -11.72 12.50 2.61
N LYS A 115 -11.62 12.63 3.94
CA LYS A 115 -12.63 13.36 4.72
C LYS A 115 -12.43 14.85 4.48
N LYS A 116 -13.48 15.53 4.04
CA LYS A 116 -13.48 17.00 3.94
C LYS A 116 -13.77 17.57 5.33
N GLU A 117 -12.85 18.37 5.83
CA GLU A 117 -13.02 19.11 7.08
C GLU A 117 -13.69 20.47 6.82
N LYS A 118 -14.46 20.95 7.79
CA LYS A 118 -15.08 22.29 7.75
C LYS A 118 -14.08 23.32 8.27
N ALA A 119 -14.20 24.55 7.80
CA ALA A 119 -13.47 25.67 8.38
C ALA A 119 -13.84 25.83 9.86
N ARG A 120 -12.83 26.08 10.70
CA ARG A 120 -12.98 26.28 12.15
C ARG A 120 -12.09 27.46 12.57
N VAL A 121 -12.51 28.16 13.61
CA VAL A 121 -11.71 29.23 14.22
C VAL A 121 -10.52 28.60 14.95
N ILE A 122 -9.33 29.14 14.73
CA ILE A 122 -8.08 28.68 15.33
C ILE A 122 -8.10 29.00 16.82
N THR A 123 -7.76 28.03 17.67
CA THR A 123 -7.70 28.23 19.12
C THR A 123 -6.41 28.96 19.53
N GLU A 124 -6.39 29.58 20.71
CA GLU A 124 -5.17 30.23 21.21
C GLU A 124 -4.02 29.24 21.46
N GLU A 125 -4.33 27.99 21.78
CA GLU A 125 -3.33 26.92 21.91
C GLU A 125 -2.67 26.59 20.57
N GLU A 126 -3.44 26.47 19.49
CA GLU A 126 -2.92 26.21 18.14
C GLU A 126 -2.03 27.35 17.64
N LYS A 127 -2.38 28.61 17.97
CA LYS A 127 -1.54 29.78 17.66
C LYS A 127 -0.22 29.75 18.41
N ASN A 128 -0.24 29.34 19.67
CA ASN A 128 0.93 29.30 20.53
C ASN A 128 1.80 28.04 20.35
N PHE A 129 1.33 27.04 19.59
CA PHE A 129 2.04 25.79 19.37
C PHE A 129 3.31 25.97 18.49
N LYS A 130 4.49 25.75 19.08
CA LYS A 130 5.78 25.85 18.40
C LYS A 130 6.13 24.57 17.63
N ALA A 131 5.52 24.36 16.47
CA ALA A 131 5.69 23.15 15.66
C ALA A 131 7.17 22.79 15.35
N PHE A 132 7.97 23.77 14.94
CA PHE A 132 9.39 23.53 14.63
C PHE A 132 10.19 23.08 15.85
N ALA A 133 10.01 23.75 16.99
CA ALA A 133 10.70 23.40 18.24
C ALA A 133 10.29 22.00 18.71
N SER A 134 8.99 21.65 18.62
CA SER A 134 8.48 20.32 18.94
C SER A 134 9.15 19.23 18.08
N LEU A 135 9.27 19.42 16.76
CA LEU A 135 9.96 18.47 15.88
C LEU A 135 11.45 18.30 16.24
N ARG A 136 12.14 19.38 16.62
CA ARG A 136 13.55 19.34 17.02
C ARG A 136 13.74 18.62 18.35
N MET A 137 12.91 18.91 19.34
CA MET A 137 12.93 18.23 20.64
C MET A 137 12.58 16.75 20.53
N ALA A 138 11.60 16.38 19.70
CA ALA A 138 11.26 14.98 19.45
C ALA A 138 12.45 14.19 18.85
N ARG A 139 13.16 14.76 17.86
CA ARG A 139 14.38 14.16 17.31
C ARG A 139 15.49 14.04 18.35
N ALA A 140 15.69 15.07 19.18
CA ALA A 140 16.70 15.04 20.25
C ALA A 140 16.38 13.97 21.31
N ASN A 141 15.12 13.88 21.74
CA ASN A 141 14.66 12.89 22.72
C ASN A 141 14.80 11.47 22.17
N ALA A 142 14.38 11.22 20.92
CA ALA A 142 14.55 9.92 20.27
C ALA A 142 16.02 9.51 20.16
N ARG A 143 16.91 10.46 19.83
CA ARG A 143 18.36 10.22 19.76
C ARG A 143 19.00 9.97 21.13
N LEU A 144 18.59 10.71 22.16
CA LEU A 144 19.22 10.71 23.49
C LEU A 144 18.54 9.77 24.49
N PHE A 145 17.48 9.06 24.11
CA PHE A 145 16.72 8.18 25.00
C PHE A 145 17.61 7.16 25.73
N GLY A 146 18.39 6.38 24.99
CA GLY A 146 19.26 5.36 25.57
C GLY A 146 20.35 5.93 26.47
N ILE A 147 20.98 7.05 26.08
CA ILE A 147 22.04 7.70 26.87
C ILE A 147 21.46 8.24 28.18
N ARG A 148 20.29 8.86 28.13
CA ARG A 148 19.62 9.38 29.34
C ARG A 148 19.21 8.26 30.27
N ALA A 149 18.66 7.16 29.73
CA ALA A 149 18.30 5.98 30.53
C ALA A 149 19.54 5.35 31.21
N LYS A 150 20.66 5.22 30.48
CA LYS A 150 21.91 4.71 31.03
C LYS A 150 22.44 5.60 32.16
N ARG A 151 22.53 6.91 31.95
CA ARG A 151 23.01 7.86 32.98
C ARG A 151 22.12 7.87 34.21
N ALA A 152 20.81 7.79 34.03
CA ALA A 152 19.88 7.71 35.16
C ALA A 152 20.09 6.42 35.98
N LYS A 153 20.36 5.30 35.30
CA LYS A 153 20.68 4.03 35.96
C LYS A 153 22.01 4.10 36.72
N GLU A 154 23.07 4.60 36.09
CA GLU A 154 24.38 4.76 36.73
C GLU A 154 24.32 5.71 37.93
N ALA A 155 23.60 6.84 37.82
CA ALA A 155 23.39 7.75 38.93
C ALA A 155 22.63 7.08 40.09
N ALA A 156 21.58 6.31 39.80
CA ALA A 156 20.84 5.58 40.82
C ALA A 156 21.69 4.49 41.49
N GLU A 157 22.54 3.78 40.75
CA GLU A 157 23.48 2.79 41.30
C GLU A 157 24.52 3.46 42.22
N GLN A 158 25.07 4.61 41.81
CA GLN A 158 25.98 5.40 42.65
C GLN A 158 25.30 5.94 43.91
N ASP A 159 24.03 6.38 43.82
CA ASP A 159 23.27 6.84 44.98
C ASP A 159 22.92 5.71 45.94
N VAL A 160 22.77 4.47 45.44
CA VAL A 160 22.60 3.27 46.27
C VAL A 160 23.92 2.88 46.93
N GLU A 161 25.04 2.94 46.20
CA GLU A 161 26.37 2.65 46.73
C GLU A 161 26.78 3.66 47.81
N LYS A 162 26.49 4.96 47.64
CA LYS A 162 26.71 6.00 48.65
C LYS A 162 25.87 5.84 49.92
N LYS A 163 24.76 5.10 49.86
CA LYS A 163 23.88 4.84 51.01
C LYS A 163 24.21 3.55 51.75
N LYS A 164 25.07 2.70 51.18
CA LYS A 164 25.66 1.55 51.87
C LYS A 164 26.88 2.01 52.66
#